data_AF-A0A8T1PJ46-F1
#
_entry.id   AF-A0A8T1PJ46-F1
#
_cell.length_a   1.000
_cell.length_b   1.000
_cell.length_c   1.000
_cell.angle_alpha   90.00
_cell.angle_beta   90.00
_cell.angle_gamma   90.00
#
_symmetry.space_group_name_H-M   'P 1'
#
loop_
_entity.id
_entity.type
_entity.pdbx_description
1 polymer ?
#
loop_
_entity_poly.entity_id
_entity_poly.type
_entity_poly.pdbx_seq_one_letter_code
_entity_poly.pdbx_strand_id
1 'polypeptide(L)'
;MMAAGLELVLPLGEAAETFQLEKAVCSHGLFMMAPNQWDPLSKTLLRPLRLLHSDTQSSVLVRISQHQCHPHSLHVRVYGTHSLSARHRQSLLAQVSRMLRLSESDERAVREFQNMCNIHGEEEHRAEDTSFSGRVFRSPTLFEDMVKCILLCNCQWSRTLSMARALCELQLELQSPSSPVSVAESGGSVTETRSAKSKSPKAEDEKLIPKTPTGKERKKNLKGSKVSSLLTKPGETIAELEANAHLSTASVQSKAENLSPIVLPINVEDVSCQNCKRCQATGESYKTCSALLLDQYSEGRESHAYDMVQNFPSPRELANLDESFLRERCNLGYRAKRILKLAQGIVEGRIQLAQLEEACNGASLSSYDKLSDQLKEIDGFGPFTRANVLMCMGFYHIIPTDSETIRHLRRVHARKSTLKTVERDAEHIYGKYAPFQFLAYWSELWNFYEKRFGKLSEMPCSDYTLITASNMKISTRGTDKRKKICD
;
A
#
# COMPACT_ATOMS: atom_id res chain seq x y z
N MET A 1 9.47 21.49 19.77
CA MET A 1 8.29 20.97 20.50
C MET A 1 7.13 20.77 19.53
N MET A 2 6.71 19.53 19.27
CA MET A 2 5.42 19.31 18.59
C MET A 2 4.29 19.63 19.58
N ALA A 3 3.36 20.49 19.19
CA ALA A 3 2.25 20.93 20.03
C ALA A 3 1.43 19.75 20.59
N ALA A 4 0.85 19.91 21.79
CA ALA A 4 -0.04 18.94 22.41
C ALA A 4 -1.13 18.50 21.42
N GLY A 5 -1.20 17.19 21.14
CA GLY A 5 -2.14 16.63 20.17
C GLY A 5 -3.37 16.00 20.84
N LEU A 6 -4.50 16.00 20.14
CA LEU A 6 -5.69 15.24 20.53
C LEU A 6 -5.41 13.73 20.42
N GLU A 7 -5.71 12.96 21.45
CA GLU A 7 -5.54 11.51 21.44
C GLU A 7 -6.89 10.80 21.23
N LEU A 8 -6.94 9.92 20.23
CA LEU A 8 -8.08 9.04 19.95
C LEU A 8 -7.69 7.59 20.23
N VAL A 9 -8.65 6.79 20.70
CA VAL A 9 -8.46 5.37 20.98
C VAL A 9 -9.26 4.55 19.98
N LEU A 10 -8.60 3.57 19.35
CA LEU A 10 -9.21 2.57 18.48
C LEU A 10 -9.17 1.21 19.18
N PRO A 11 -10.29 0.68 19.68
CA PRO A 11 -10.31 -0.68 20.23
C PRO A 11 -10.02 -1.71 19.12
N LEU A 12 -9.22 -2.73 19.45
CA LEU A 12 -8.87 -3.81 18.51
C LEU A 12 -9.93 -4.92 18.44
N GLY A 13 -10.86 -4.98 19.39
CA GLY A 13 -11.91 -6.00 19.43
C GLY A 13 -11.32 -7.42 19.41
N GLU A 14 -11.86 -8.30 18.56
CA GLU A 14 -11.38 -9.68 18.39
C GLU A 14 -9.90 -9.78 17.97
N ALA A 15 -9.36 -8.74 17.31
CA ALA A 15 -7.98 -8.73 16.86
C ALA A 15 -6.98 -8.66 18.02
N ALA A 16 -7.43 -8.21 19.19
CA ALA A 16 -6.58 -7.80 20.30
C ALA A 16 -5.61 -8.88 20.81
N GLU A 17 -5.97 -10.16 20.67
CA GLU A 17 -5.14 -11.28 21.13
C GLU A 17 -3.90 -11.51 20.25
N THR A 18 -3.99 -11.23 18.95
CA THR A 18 -2.94 -11.58 17.97
C THR A 18 -2.35 -10.36 17.26
N PHE A 19 -3.01 -9.21 17.36
CA PHE A 19 -2.62 -8.01 16.63
C PHE A 19 -1.36 -7.35 17.20
N GLN A 20 -0.39 -7.10 16.32
CA GLN A 20 0.78 -6.29 16.61
C GLN A 20 0.91 -5.21 15.52
N LEU A 21 0.96 -3.94 15.94
CA LEU A 21 1.01 -2.80 15.02
C LEU A 21 2.20 -2.89 14.05
N GLU A 22 3.37 -3.27 14.58
CA GLU A 22 4.59 -3.48 13.79
C GLU A 22 4.37 -4.49 12.66
N LYS A 23 3.84 -5.68 12.99
CA LYS A 23 3.58 -6.73 12.00
C LYS A 23 2.51 -6.31 11.00
N ALA A 24 1.48 -5.59 11.45
CA ALA A 24 0.39 -5.13 10.58
C ALA A 24 0.86 -4.05 9.59
N VAL A 25 1.64 -3.06 10.05
CA VAL A 25 2.16 -1.98 9.20
C VAL A 25 3.27 -2.50 8.29
N CYS A 26 4.26 -3.20 8.83
CA CYS A 26 5.43 -3.68 8.10
C CYS A 26 5.19 -5.02 7.38
N SER A 27 3.97 -5.23 6.87
CA SER A 27 3.56 -6.50 6.24
C SER A 27 3.67 -6.51 4.72
N HIS A 28 3.82 -5.35 4.07
CA HIS A 28 3.80 -5.24 2.62
C HIS A 28 4.47 -3.93 2.16
N GLY A 29 5.10 -3.93 0.97
CA GLY A 29 5.91 -2.78 0.49
C GLY A 29 5.20 -1.42 0.46
N LEU A 30 3.86 -1.37 0.49
CA LEU A 30 3.09 -0.12 0.55
C LEU A 30 3.41 0.75 1.77
N PHE A 31 3.85 0.18 2.90
CA PHE A 31 4.22 0.97 4.09
C PHE A 31 5.48 1.81 3.87
N MET A 32 6.34 1.41 2.92
CA MET A 32 7.56 2.14 2.57
C MET A 32 7.28 3.29 1.59
N MET A 33 6.11 3.29 0.95
CA MET A 33 5.72 4.33 0.01
C MET A 33 5.16 5.54 0.77
N ALA A 34 5.57 6.74 0.34
CA ALA A 34 4.99 7.98 0.82
C ALA A 34 3.45 7.96 0.76
N PRO A 35 2.75 8.63 1.70
CA PRO A 35 3.28 9.50 2.74
C PRO A 35 3.58 8.79 4.08
N ASN A 36 3.67 7.46 4.09
CA ASN A 36 3.93 6.68 5.30
C ASN A 36 5.35 6.94 5.84
N GLN A 37 5.47 7.15 7.15
CA GLN A 37 6.73 7.22 7.87
C GLN A 37 6.68 6.27 9.07
N TRP A 38 7.33 5.13 8.93
CA TRP A 38 7.51 4.17 10.02
C TRP A 38 8.74 4.54 10.83
N ASP A 39 8.60 4.63 12.15
CA ASP A 39 9.71 4.80 13.08
C ASP A 39 10.05 3.44 13.72
N PRO A 40 11.20 2.83 13.38
CA PRO A 40 11.60 1.53 13.92
C PRO A 40 11.88 1.55 15.43
N LEU A 41 12.27 2.70 15.99
CA LEU A 41 12.62 2.80 17.41
C LEU A 41 11.37 2.84 18.30
N SER A 42 10.42 3.72 17.97
CA SER A 42 9.16 3.82 18.72
C SER A 42 8.09 2.83 18.26
N LYS A 43 8.30 2.13 17.13
CA LYS A 43 7.33 1.24 16.49
C LYS A 43 6.00 1.94 16.21
N THR A 44 6.09 3.15 15.67
CA THR A 44 4.92 3.98 15.36
C THR A 44 4.86 4.36 13.88
N LEU A 45 3.63 4.51 13.38
CA LEU A 45 3.37 5.00 12.03
C LEU A 45 2.94 6.47 12.11
N LEU A 46 3.74 7.36 11.51
CA LEU A 46 3.39 8.76 11.30
C LEU A 46 2.93 8.95 9.84
N ARG A 47 1.77 9.57 9.64
CA ARG A 47 1.31 9.95 8.29
C ARG A 47 0.22 11.02 8.35
N PRO A 48 0.05 11.83 7.30
CA PRO A 48 -1.16 12.63 7.12
C PRO A 48 -2.38 11.75 6.81
N LEU A 49 -3.54 12.13 7.35
CA LEU A 49 -4.86 11.57 7.02
C LEU A 49 -5.83 12.70 6.69
N ARG A 50 -6.77 12.43 5.77
CA ARG A 50 -7.70 13.45 5.28
C ARG A 50 -8.94 13.51 6.16
N LEU A 51 -9.38 14.72 6.51
CA LEU A 51 -10.66 14.91 7.21
C LEU A 51 -11.80 14.84 6.18
N LEU A 52 -12.42 13.68 6.05
CA LEU A 52 -13.58 13.51 5.16
C LEU A 52 -14.76 14.39 5.62
N HIS A 53 -15.52 14.93 4.65
CA HIS A 53 -16.67 15.83 4.86
C HIS A 53 -16.33 17.25 5.36
N SER A 54 -15.08 17.70 5.19
CA SER A 54 -14.75 19.12 5.31
C SER A 54 -14.90 19.80 3.94
N ASP A 55 -15.48 21.00 3.93
CA ASP A 55 -15.59 21.85 2.73
C ASP A 55 -14.21 22.17 2.15
N THR A 56 -13.19 22.21 3.01
CA THR A 56 -11.77 22.26 2.66
C THR A 56 -11.21 20.84 2.80
N GLN A 57 -10.65 20.20 1.77
CA GLN A 57 -10.06 18.85 1.86
C GLN A 57 -8.79 18.78 2.73
N SER A 58 -8.89 19.23 3.98
CA SER A 58 -7.80 19.38 4.93
C SER A 58 -7.27 18.02 5.38
N SER A 59 -5.97 17.98 5.64
CA SER A 59 -5.29 16.82 6.19
C SER A 59 -4.69 17.17 7.55
N VAL A 60 -4.70 16.20 8.45
CA VAL A 60 -4.06 16.30 9.77
C VAL A 60 -2.97 15.24 9.87
N LEU A 61 -1.85 15.61 10.49
CA LEU A 61 -0.79 14.65 10.78
C LEU A 61 -1.23 13.77 11.96
N VAL A 62 -1.12 12.45 11.81
CA VAL A 62 -1.42 11.50 12.88
C VAL A 62 -0.24 10.58 13.15
N ARG A 63 -0.05 10.22 14.43
CA ARG A 63 0.82 9.13 14.87
C ARG A 63 -0.03 8.00 15.43
N ILE A 64 0.16 6.80 14.90
CA ILE A 64 -0.50 5.58 15.33
C ILE A 64 0.50 4.75 16.14
N SER A 65 0.11 4.32 17.33
CA SER A 65 0.94 3.59 18.27
C SER A 65 0.15 2.51 19.01
N GLN A 66 0.84 1.47 19.47
CA GLN A 66 0.28 0.42 20.33
C GLN A 66 1.12 0.36 21.62
N HIS A 67 0.52 0.73 22.75
CA HIS A 67 1.21 0.77 24.02
C HIS A 67 1.18 -0.60 24.70
N GLN A 68 2.30 -1.04 25.29
CA GLN A 68 2.38 -2.32 26.01
C GLN A 68 1.42 -2.40 27.20
N CYS A 69 1.05 -1.27 27.82
CA CYS A 69 0.10 -1.23 28.93
C CYS A 69 -1.36 -1.32 28.48
N HIS A 70 -1.64 -1.08 27.19
CA HIS A 70 -2.97 -1.13 26.60
C HIS A 70 -2.92 -1.93 25.28
N PRO A 71 -2.58 -3.23 25.33
CA PRO A 71 -2.36 -4.02 24.12
C PRO A 71 -3.63 -4.21 23.28
N HIS A 72 -4.81 -4.06 23.90
CA HIS A 72 -6.12 -4.22 23.27
C HIS A 72 -6.62 -2.99 22.49
N SER A 73 -5.82 -1.93 22.38
CA SER A 73 -6.18 -0.71 21.67
C SER A 73 -5.00 -0.05 20.97
N LEU A 74 -5.31 0.66 19.89
CA LEU A 74 -4.38 1.58 19.24
C LEU A 74 -4.66 3.01 19.65
N HIS A 75 -3.59 3.78 19.81
CA HIS A 75 -3.64 5.19 20.14
C HIS A 75 -3.27 6.00 18.90
N VAL A 76 -4.19 6.87 18.50
CA VAL A 76 -4.07 7.75 17.33
C VAL A 76 -3.96 9.18 17.82
N ARG A 77 -2.73 9.68 17.90
CA ARG A 77 -2.45 11.06 18.28
C ARG A 77 -2.53 11.96 17.05
N VAL A 78 -3.38 12.98 17.11
CA VAL A 78 -3.62 13.96 16.04
C VAL A 78 -2.92 15.26 16.39
N TYR A 79 -2.06 15.75 15.50
CA TYR A 79 -1.33 17.01 15.68
C TYR A 79 -2.06 18.20 15.07
N GLY A 80 -1.72 19.40 15.56
CA GLY A 80 -2.23 20.67 15.01
C GLY A 80 -3.67 20.99 15.38
N THR A 81 -4.30 20.20 16.26
CA THR A 81 -5.64 20.48 16.79
C THR A 81 -5.82 19.90 18.20
N HIS A 82 -6.62 20.59 19.00
CA HIS A 82 -7.06 20.13 20.32
C HIS A 82 -8.50 19.59 20.32
N SER A 83 -9.23 19.73 19.22
CA SER A 83 -10.60 19.22 19.11
C SER A 83 -10.95 18.78 17.69
N LEU A 84 -11.77 17.74 17.61
CA LEU A 84 -12.35 17.24 16.36
C LEU A 84 -13.83 16.95 16.58
N SER A 85 -14.64 17.22 15.55
CA SER A 85 -16.05 16.79 15.51
C SER A 85 -16.14 15.27 15.55
N ALA A 86 -17.28 14.74 16.02
CA ALA A 86 -17.51 13.29 16.06
C ALA A 86 -17.33 12.63 14.68
N ARG A 87 -17.79 13.30 13.61
CA ARG A 87 -17.63 12.83 12.22
C ARG A 87 -16.17 12.75 11.80
N HIS A 88 -15.36 13.74 12.13
CA HIS A 88 -13.92 13.73 11.84
C HIS A 88 -13.20 12.64 12.63
N ARG A 89 -13.53 12.45 13.91
CA ARG A 89 -12.97 11.35 14.73
C ARG A 89 -13.28 9.99 14.10
N GLN A 90 -14.55 9.75 13.77
CA GLN A 90 -14.97 8.50 13.14
C GLN A 90 -14.29 8.26 11.79
N SER A 91 -14.16 9.30 10.97
CA SER A 91 -13.48 9.25 9.67
C SER A 91 -11.99 8.90 9.79
N LEU A 92 -11.28 9.48 10.77
CA LEU A 92 -9.86 9.15 11.01
C LEU A 92 -9.71 7.71 11.49
N LEU A 93 -10.52 7.29 12.46
CA LEU A 93 -10.49 5.92 12.97
C LEU A 93 -10.83 4.90 11.87
N ALA A 94 -11.81 5.19 11.01
CA ALA A 94 -12.15 4.33 9.87
C ALA A 94 -10.99 4.20 8.87
N GLN A 95 -10.26 5.29 8.59
CA GLN A 95 -9.05 5.24 7.75
C GLN A 95 -7.95 4.38 8.40
N VAL A 96 -7.74 4.49 9.72
CA VAL A 96 -6.78 3.65 10.45
C VAL A 96 -7.19 2.18 10.41
N SER A 97 -8.45 1.86 10.70
CA SER A 97 -8.99 0.50 10.61
C SER A 97 -8.85 -0.08 9.20
N ARG A 98 -9.09 0.74 8.16
CA ARG A 98 -8.92 0.35 6.76
C ARG A 98 -7.47 -0.01 6.44
N MET A 99 -6.50 0.79 6.86
CA MET A 99 -5.08 0.55 6.58
C MET A 99 -4.57 -0.74 7.23
N LEU A 100 -5.04 -1.00 8.47
CA LEU A 100 -4.56 -2.08 9.33
C LEU A 100 -5.39 -3.36 9.24
N ARG A 101 -6.42 -3.40 8.37
CA ARG A 101 -7.29 -4.57 8.14
C ARG A 101 -7.99 -5.02 9.42
N LEU A 102 -8.68 -4.11 10.08
CA LEU A 102 -9.33 -4.34 11.38
C LEU A 102 -10.85 -4.61 11.26
N SER A 103 -11.36 -4.99 10.09
CA SER A 103 -12.76 -5.40 9.95
C SER A 103 -12.97 -6.84 10.40
N GLU A 104 -14.19 -7.21 10.80
CA GLU A 104 -14.52 -8.59 11.16
C GLU A 104 -14.21 -9.59 10.03
N SER A 105 -14.43 -9.20 8.77
CA SER A 105 -14.07 -10.04 7.63
C SER A 105 -12.56 -10.22 7.48
N ASP A 106 -11.77 -9.17 7.75
CA ASP A 106 -10.32 -9.29 7.76
C ASP A 106 -9.85 -10.21 8.90
N GLU A 107 -10.45 -10.10 10.09
CA GLU A 107 -10.15 -11.00 11.23
C GLU A 107 -10.43 -12.47 10.91
N ARG A 108 -11.59 -12.76 10.31
CA ARG A 108 -11.91 -14.12 9.85
C ARG A 108 -10.89 -14.63 8.85
N ALA A 109 -10.55 -13.83 7.83
CA ALA A 109 -9.56 -14.20 6.83
C ALA A 109 -8.18 -14.49 7.44
N VAL A 110 -7.74 -13.69 8.41
CA VAL A 110 -6.46 -13.91 9.12
C VAL A 110 -6.49 -15.22 9.91
N ARG A 111 -7.56 -15.49 10.66
CA ARG A 111 -7.71 -16.74 11.43
C ARG A 111 -7.73 -17.97 10.54
N GLU A 112 -8.50 -17.92 9.45
CA GLU A 112 -8.58 -19.02 8.47
C GLU A 112 -7.23 -19.28 7.81
N PHE A 113 -6.52 -18.23 7.39
CA PHE A 113 -5.18 -18.35 6.84
C PHE A 113 -4.19 -18.95 7.83
N GLN A 114 -4.18 -18.49 9.08
CA GLN A 114 -3.29 -19.03 10.11
C GLN A 114 -3.58 -20.51 10.42
N ASN A 115 -4.85 -20.90 10.50
CA ASN A 115 -5.26 -22.30 10.65
C ASN A 115 -4.76 -23.15 9.48
N MET A 116 -4.87 -22.63 8.25
CA MET A 116 -4.39 -23.30 7.05
C MET A 116 -2.86 -23.45 7.04
N CYS A 117 -2.12 -22.43 7.47
CA CYS A 117 -0.67 -22.52 7.67
C CYS A 117 -0.30 -23.55 8.76
N ASN A 118 -1.10 -23.73 9.80
CA ASN A 118 -0.84 -24.77 10.80
C ASN A 118 -1.06 -26.19 10.26
N ILE A 119 -2.00 -26.36 9.32
CA ILE A 119 -2.31 -27.66 8.70
C ILE A 119 -1.30 -28.01 7.60
N HIS A 120 -0.97 -27.05 6.73
CA HIS A 120 -0.14 -27.28 5.54
C HIS A 120 1.31 -26.81 5.68
N GLY A 121 1.64 -26.15 6.81
CA GLY A 121 2.90 -25.45 7.00
C GLY A 121 4.10 -26.37 7.03
N GLU A 122 4.96 -26.18 6.04
CA GLU A 122 6.38 -26.53 6.14
C GLU A 122 7.05 -25.62 7.21
N GLU A 123 8.24 -25.98 7.71
CA GLU A 123 8.92 -25.27 8.82
C GLU A 123 9.00 -23.74 8.62
N GLU A 124 9.01 -23.27 7.37
CA GLU A 124 9.15 -21.88 6.97
C GLU A 124 7.89 -21.00 7.21
N HIS A 125 6.73 -21.60 7.52
CA HIS A 125 5.48 -20.91 7.86
C HIS A 125 5.13 -20.93 9.36
N ARG A 126 5.99 -21.47 10.24
CA ARG A 126 5.72 -21.51 11.68
C ARG A 126 5.71 -20.10 12.27
N ALA A 127 4.58 -19.74 12.90
CA ALA A 127 4.17 -18.39 13.27
C ALA A 127 5.06 -17.65 14.29
N GLU A 128 5.96 -18.35 14.99
CA GLU A 128 6.71 -17.78 16.11
C GLU A 128 7.86 -16.87 15.66
N ASP A 129 8.39 -17.05 14.45
CA ASP A 129 9.52 -16.25 13.93
C ASP A 129 9.20 -15.48 12.63
N THR A 130 7.95 -15.52 12.15
CA THR A 130 7.54 -14.77 10.95
C THR A 130 7.02 -13.37 11.32
N SER A 131 7.53 -12.35 10.63
CA SER A 131 7.06 -10.96 10.74
C SER A 131 5.67 -10.76 10.11
N PHE A 132 5.29 -11.62 9.16
CA PHE A 132 4.01 -11.55 8.46
C PHE A 132 2.94 -12.39 9.18
N SER A 133 1.88 -11.74 9.63
CA SER A 133 0.80 -12.37 10.41
C SER A 133 -0.46 -12.70 9.59
N GLY A 134 -0.39 -12.63 8.26
CA GLY A 134 -1.56 -12.79 7.36
C GLY A 134 -2.33 -11.50 7.07
N ARG A 135 -1.91 -10.36 7.64
CA ARG A 135 -2.49 -9.04 7.33
C ARG A 135 -1.65 -8.35 6.28
N VAL A 136 -2.31 -7.72 5.31
CA VAL A 136 -1.63 -6.94 4.26
C VAL A 136 -1.96 -5.47 4.41
N PHE A 137 -0.95 -4.67 4.76
CA PHE A 137 -1.05 -3.22 4.90
C PHE A 137 -1.51 -2.58 3.60
N ARG A 138 -2.50 -1.68 3.70
CA ARG A 138 -3.02 -0.91 2.58
C ARG A 138 -3.16 0.58 2.91
N SER A 139 -3.48 1.39 1.92
CA SER A 139 -3.65 2.84 2.05
C SER A 139 -4.94 3.21 2.80
N PRO A 140 -5.18 4.47 3.20
CA PRO A 140 -6.46 4.88 3.82
C PRO A 140 -7.59 5.07 2.81
N THR A 141 -7.33 4.99 1.51
CA THR A 141 -8.34 5.11 0.46
C THR A 141 -8.08 4.12 -0.68
N LEU A 142 -9.15 3.66 -1.33
CA LEU A 142 -9.03 2.83 -2.54
C LEU A 142 -8.33 3.58 -3.69
N PHE A 143 -8.51 4.90 -3.79
CA PHE A 143 -7.82 5.70 -4.80
C PHE A 143 -6.30 5.64 -4.64
N GLU A 144 -5.78 5.81 -3.42
CA GLU A 144 -4.35 5.72 -3.15
C GLU A 144 -3.83 4.31 -3.46
N ASP A 145 -4.57 3.25 -3.09
CA ASP A 145 -4.22 1.86 -3.46
C ASP A 145 -4.13 1.69 -4.99
N MET A 146 -5.14 2.16 -5.73
CA MET A 146 -5.18 2.10 -7.19
C MET A 146 -4.01 2.82 -7.85
N VAL A 147 -3.71 4.06 -7.42
CA VAL A 147 -2.59 4.81 -7.97
C VAL A 147 -1.27 4.12 -7.63
N LYS A 148 -1.06 3.68 -6.38
CA LYS A 148 0.16 2.94 -6.01
C LYS A 148 0.32 1.65 -6.82
N CYS A 149 -0.75 0.94 -7.14
CA CYS A 149 -0.73 -0.21 -8.04
C CYS A 149 -0.29 0.15 -9.47
N ILE A 150 -0.73 1.29 -10.01
CA ILE A 150 -0.24 1.81 -11.31
C ILE A 150 1.27 2.10 -11.24
N LEU A 151 1.77 2.63 -10.12
CA LEU A 151 3.18 2.94 -9.92
C LEU A 151 4.07 1.68 -9.86
N LEU A 152 3.54 0.54 -9.42
CA LEU A 152 4.26 -0.74 -9.38
C LEU A 152 4.48 -1.33 -10.78
N CYS A 153 3.53 -1.15 -11.69
CA CYS A 153 3.53 -1.79 -13.01
C CYS A 153 4.76 -1.44 -13.83
N ASN A 154 5.56 -2.41 -14.29
CA ASN A 154 6.75 -2.20 -15.14
C ASN A 154 7.70 -1.12 -14.60
N CYS A 155 7.98 -1.15 -13.29
CA CYS A 155 8.79 -0.15 -12.62
C CYS A 155 9.83 -0.81 -11.70
N GLN A 156 10.98 -0.16 -11.55
CA GLN A 156 11.93 -0.52 -10.49
C GLN A 156 11.46 0.07 -9.17
N TRP A 157 11.73 -0.63 -8.07
CA TRP A 157 11.25 -0.24 -6.74
C TRP A 157 11.64 1.18 -6.33
N SER A 158 12.91 1.57 -6.52
CA SER A 158 13.40 2.92 -6.22
C SER A 158 12.64 4.01 -6.99
N ARG A 159 12.29 3.75 -8.26
CA ARG A 159 11.47 4.66 -9.07
C ARG A 159 10.03 4.71 -8.57
N THR A 160 9.46 3.58 -8.14
CA THR A 160 8.12 3.55 -7.54
C THR A 160 8.06 4.40 -6.27
N LEU A 161 9.05 4.28 -5.37
CA LEU A 161 9.17 5.12 -4.18
C LEU A 161 9.28 6.61 -4.53
N SER A 162 10.13 6.96 -5.50
CA SER A 162 10.32 8.33 -5.96
C SER A 162 9.04 8.93 -6.56
N MET A 163 8.30 8.20 -7.40
CA MET A 163 7.04 8.67 -7.97
C MET A 163 5.97 8.89 -6.89
N ALA A 164 5.88 8.00 -5.90
CA ALA A 164 4.93 8.15 -4.79
C ALA A 164 5.25 9.38 -3.93
N ARG A 165 6.53 9.62 -3.65
CA ARG A 165 6.99 10.83 -2.95
C ARG A 165 6.67 12.09 -3.74
N ALA A 166 6.97 12.11 -5.04
CA ALA A 166 6.72 13.27 -5.90
C ALA A 166 5.23 13.63 -6.01
N LEU A 167 4.32 12.65 -5.94
CA LEU A 167 2.87 12.90 -5.87
C LEU A 167 2.46 13.59 -4.55
N CYS A 168 3.07 13.22 -3.43
CA CYS A 168 2.80 13.85 -2.13
C CYS A 168 3.40 15.27 -2.05
N GLU A 169 4.58 15.48 -2.66
CA GLU A 169 5.18 16.82 -2.79
C GLU A 169 4.34 17.73 -3.68
N LEU A 170 3.80 17.22 -4.80
CA LEU A 170 2.86 17.97 -5.63
C LEU A 170 1.61 18.35 -4.83
N GLN A 171 1.10 17.47 -3.97
CA GLN A 171 -0.09 17.79 -3.15
C GLN A 171 0.17 18.99 -2.22
N LEU A 172 1.38 19.15 -1.67
CA LEU A 172 1.77 20.34 -0.91
C LEU A 172 1.73 21.62 -1.76
N GLU A 173 2.22 21.54 -2.99
CA GLU A 173 2.25 22.67 -3.93
C GLU A 173 0.83 23.12 -4.32
N LEU A 174 -0.09 22.17 -4.49
CA LEU A 174 -1.49 22.45 -4.84
C LEU A 174 -2.28 23.12 -3.70
N GLN A 175 -1.84 22.96 -2.45
CA GLN A 175 -2.46 23.58 -1.27
C GLN A 175 -1.91 24.99 -0.98
N SER A 176 -0.84 25.41 -1.66
CA SER A 176 -0.19 26.69 -1.43
C SER A 176 -0.90 27.81 -2.23
N PRO A 177 -1.37 28.91 -1.58
CA PRO A 177 -2.11 30.00 -2.25
C PRO A 177 -1.35 30.76 -3.33
N SER A 178 -0.05 30.50 -3.52
CA SER A 178 0.86 31.29 -4.36
C SER A 178 1.33 30.56 -5.62
N SER A 179 0.76 29.40 -5.98
CA SER A 179 1.21 28.66 -7.17
C SER A 179 0.48 29.14 -8.44
N PRO A 180 1.19 29.59 -9.50
CA PRO A 180 0.59 29.90 -10.79
C PRO A 180 0.36 28.60 -11.55
N VAL A 181 -0.52 27.73 -11.05
CA VAL A 181 -0.98 26.58 -11.85
C VAL A 181 -2.00 27.15 -12.83
N SER A 182 -1.59 27.31 -14.08
CA SER A 182 -2.44 27.81 -15.16
C SER A 182 -3.67 26.93 -15.30
N VAL A 183 -4.78 27.38 -14.70
CA VAL A 183 -6.13 26.89 -14.96
C VAL A 183 -6.42 27.26 -16.41
N ALA A 184 -6.59 26.27 -17.28
CA ALA A 184 -6.95 26.51 -18.66
C ALA A 184 -8.40 27.01 -18.73
N GLU A 185 -8.59 28.33 -18.78
CA GLU A 185 -9.85 28.92 -19.22
C GLU A 185 -9.96 28.78 -20.75
N SER A 186 -10.97 28.04 -21.19
CA SER A 186 -11.35 27.93 -22.59
C SER A 186 -12.20 29.14 -22.99
N GLY A 187 -11.65 30.04 -23.83
CA GLY A 187 -12.46 31.05 -24.50
C GLY A 187 -11.67 32.10 -25.28
N GLY A 188 -11.83 32.11 -26.61
CA GLY A 188 -11.80 33.34 -27.40
C GLY A 188 -10.48 33.77 -28.06
N SER A 189 -10.34 33.38 -29.33
CA SER A 189 -9.86 34.19 -30.47
C SER A 189 -8.65 35.12 -30.27
N VAL A 190 -7.50 34.75 -30.85
CA VAL A 190 -6.51 35.74 -31.31
C VAL A 190 -6.03 35.40 -32.72
N THR A 191 -6.21 36.40 -33.58
CA THR A 191 -5.79 36.56 -34.97
C THR A 191 -4.28 36.45 -35.18
N GLU A 192 -3.91 35.93 -36.34
CA GLU A 192 -2.54 35.89 -36.87
C GLU A 192 -1.85 37.25 -36.89
N THR A 193 -0.54 37.26 -36.60
CA THR A 193 0.39 38.12 -37.34
C THR A 193 1.79 37.52 -37.34
N ARG A 194 2.35 37.36 -38.54
CA ARG A 194 3.70 36.86 -38.83
C ARG A 194 4.68 38.00 -39.11
N SER A 195 5.95 37.71 -38.83
CA SER A 195 7.21 38.33 -39.35
C SER A 195 7.71 39.55 -38.58
N ALA A 196 9.01 39.73 -38.30
CA ALA A 196 10.18 39.38 -39.10
C ALA A 196 11.48 39.14 -38.29
N LYS A 197 12.44 38.50 -38.97
CA LYS A 197 13.84 38.17 -38.60
C LYS A 197 14.70 39.38 -38.18
N SER A 198 15.68 39.14 -37.31
CA SER A 198 17.04 39.68 -37.49
C SER A 198 18.11 38.73 -36.90
N LYS A 199 19.31 38.78 -37.50
CA LYS A 199 20.44 37.83 -37.39
C LYS A 199 21.38 38.15 -36.22
N SER A 200 22.01 37.10 -35.70
CA SER A 200 23.13 37.04 -34.73
C SER A 200 24.44 37.72 -35.19
N PRO A 201 25.44 37.85 -34.30
CA PRO A 201 26.57 36.89 -34.36
C PRO A 201 27.08 36.34 -33.00
N LYS A 202 27.92 35.31 -33.14
CA LYS A 202 28.45 34.32 -32.19
C LYS A 202 29.38 34.86 -31.09
N ALA A 203 29.47 34.09 -29.99
CA ALA A 203 30.73 33.80 -29.30
C ALA A 203 30.70 32.35 -28.77
N GLU A 204 31.79 31.63 -29.00
CA GLU A 204 32.04 30.23 -28.66
C GLU A 204 32.59 30.13 -27.23
N ASP A 205 32.18 29.12 -26.47
CA ASP A 205 33.06 28.52 -25.47
C ASP A 205 32.67 27.05 -25.22
N GLU A 206 33.64 26.17 -25.42
CA GLU A 206 33.54 24.73 -25.21
C GLU A 206 33.63 24.39 -23.71
N LYS A 207 32.87 23.38 -23.25
CA LYS A 207 33.42 22.20 -22.57
C LYS A 207 32.38 21.15 -22.17
N LEU A 208 32.59 19.96 -22.74
CA LEU A 208 32.58 18.62 -22.13
C LEU A 208 31.26 18.08 -21.52
N ILE A 209 30.54 17.32 -22.34
CA ILE A 209 29.53 16.33 -21.94
C ILE A 209 30.13 14.92 -22.07
N PRO A 210 30.06 14.05 -21.05
CA PRO A 210 30.23 12.61 -21.25
C PRO A 210 28.91 11.99 -21.74
N LYS A 211 28.92 11.45 -22.97
CA LYS A 211 27.86 10.61 -23.54
C LYS A 211 28.18 9.13 -23.30
N THR A 212 27.20 8.33 -22.89
CA THR A 212 27.04 6.91 -23.28
C THR A 212 25.58 6.45 -23.01
N PRO A 213 25.06 5.38 -23.64
CA PRO A 213 24.08 5.54 -24.71
C PRO A 213 22.71 4.90 -24.43
N THR A 214 21.67 5.53 -24.99
CA THR A 214 20.33 4.99 -25.18
C THR A 214 20.34 3.74 -26.08
N GLY A 215 19.85 2.62 -25.56
CA GLY A 215 19.56 1.42 -26.33
C GLY A 215 18.40 1.64 -27.31
N LYS A 216 18.64 1.33 -28.59
CA LYS A 216 17.67 1.41 -29.69
C LYS A 216 16.64 0.28 -29.60
N GLU A 217 15.36 0.62 -29.47
CA GLU A 217 14.27 -0.29 -29.83
C GLU A 217 14.09 -0.32 -31.36
N ARG A 218 14.10 -1.53 -31.93
CA ARG A 218 13.86 -1.76 -33.36
C ARG A 218 12.35 -1.73 -33.66
N LYS A 219 11.92 -0.71 -34.41
CA LYS A 219 10.70 -0.74 -35.22
C LYS A 219 10.76 -1.95 -36.17
N LYS A 220 9.74 -2.83 -36.14
CA LYS A 220 9.45 -3.73 -37.25
C LYS A 220 8.18 -3.25 -37.95
N ASN A 221 8.35 -3.04 -39.25
CA ASN A 221 7.36 -2.54 -40.20
C ASN A 221 6.23 -3.54 -40.42
N LEU A 222 5.02 -2.99 -40.61
CA LEU A 222 3.92 -3.64 -41.32
C LEU A 222 4.38 -4.05 -42.72
N LYS A 223 4.15 -5.32 -43.07
CA LYS A 223 3.88 -5.74 -44.44
C LYS A 223 2.75 -6.77 -44.38
N GLY A 224 1.64 -6.46 -45.04
CA GLY A 224 0.51 -7.37 -45.17
C GLY A 224 0.80 -8.49 -46.15
N SER A 225 0.18 -9.65 -45.93
CA SER A 225 -0.43 -10.43 -47.00
C SER A 225 -1.36 -11.52 -46.46
N LYS A 226 -2.56 -11.56 -47.06
CA LYS A 226 -3.40 -12.72 -47.39
C LYS A 226 -4.12 -13.49 -46.28
N VAL A 227 -5.44 -13.32 -46.34
CA VAL A 227 -6.53 -14.18 -45.89
C VAL A 227 -6.30 -15.65 -46.30
N SER A 228 -6.51 -16.55 -45.35
CA SER A 228 -7.17 -17.84 -45.61
C SER A 228 -7.99 -18.22 -44.39
N SER A 229 -9.28 -18.40 -44.62
CA SER A 229 -10.28 -19.02 -43.75
C SER A 229 -9.82 -20.39 -43.25
N LEU A 230 -10.21 -20.77 -42.03
CA LEU A 230 -10.82 -22.07 -41.73
C LEU A 230 -11.42 -22.07 -40.31
N LEU A 231 -12.68 -22.50 -40.27
CA LEU A 231 -13.52 -22.70 -39.11
C LEU A 231 -12.99 -23.82 -38.21
N THR A 232 -13.17 -23.71 -36.89
CA THR A 232 -13.75 -24.80 -36.07
C THR A 232 -14.24 -24.29 -34.71
N LYS A 233 -15.41 -24.80 -34.33
CA LYS A 233 -16.24 -24.49 -33.15
C LYS A 233 -15.72 -25.15 -31.85
N PRO A 234 -16.25 -24.75 -30.68
CA PRO A 234 -15.75 -25.15 -29.36
C PRO A 234 -16.29 -26.53 -28.93
N GLY A 235 -15.50 -27.26 -28.14
CA GLY A 235 -15.89 -28.50 -27.49
C GLY A 235 -16.20 -28.28 -26.02
N GLU A 236 -17.45 -28.55 -25.67
CA GLU A 236 -18.01 -28.66 -24.32
C GLU A 236 -17.41 -29.85 -23.56
N THR A 237 -17.26 -29.74 -22.24
CA THR A 237 -17.76 -30.77 -21.31
C THR A 237 -17.87 -30.20 -19.89
N ILE A 238 -19.12 -30.00 -19.46
CA ILE A 238 -19.54 -30.00 -18.05
C ILE A 238 -20.33 -31.29 -17.86
N ALA A 239 -19.97 -32.07 -16.83
CA ALA A 239 -20.74 -33.09 -16.14
C ALA A 239 -19.83 -33.57 -14.99
N GLU A 240 -20.22 -33.80 -13.75
CA GLU A 240 -21.50 -33.89 -13.03
C GLU A 240 -21.08 -33.94 -11.55
N LEU A 241 -21.88 -33.37 -10.64
CA LEU A 241 -22.27 -33.97 -9.35
C LEU A 241 -23.09 -32.93 -8.57
N GLU A 242 -24.40 -32.92 -8.84
CA GLU A 242 -25.43 -32.48 -7.90
C GLU A 242 -26.23 -33.72 -7.46
N ALA A 243 -26.54 -33.78 -6.16
CA ALA A 243 -27.68 -34.45 -5.52
C ALA A 243 -27.34 -34.56 -4.02
N ASN A 244 -28.16 -34.25 -3.02
CA ASN A 244 -29.56 -33.80 -2.89
C ASN A 244 -29.72 -33.30 -1.44
N ALA A 245 -30.52 -32.26 -1.21
CA ALA A 245 -31.38 -32.16 -0.02
C ALA A 245 -32.47 -31.08 -0.24
N HIS A 246 -33.72 -31.54 -0.23
CA HIS A 246 -34.93 -30.77 -0.49
C HIS A 246 -35.40 -29.92 0.71
N LEU A 247 -36.00 -28.78 0.34
CA LEU A 247 -37.05 -27.97 0.97
C LEU A 247 -37.43 -28.19 2.45
N SER A 248 -37.44 -27.08 3.20
CA SER A 248 -38.66 -26.64 3.88
C SER A 248 -38.70 -25.12 4.02
N THR A 249 -39.77 -24.52 3.50
CA THR A 249 -40.13 -23.12 3.66
C THR A 249 -40.72 -22.90 5.06
N ALA A 250 -40.11 -22.01 5.85
CA ALA A 250 -40.77 -21.38 6.98
C ALA A 250 -40.33 -19.93 7.09
N SER A 251 -41.31 -19.04 6.92
CA SER A 251 -41.24 -17.61 7.19
C SER A 251 -40.86 -17.36 8.65
N VAL A 252 -39.79 -16.61 8.89
CA VAL A 252 -39.59 -15.88 10.15
C VAL A 252 -39.11 -14.47 9.80
N GLN A 253 -39.98 -13.50 10.02
CA GLN A 253 -39.62 -12.10 10.16
C GLN A 253 -38.75 -11.96 11.41
N SER A 254 -37.54 -11.42 11.27
CA SER A 254 -36.80 -10.86 12.40
C SER A 254 -36.16 -9.54 11.99
N LYS A 255 -36.72 -8.44 12.52
CA LYS A 255 -36.04 -7.17 12.73
C LYS A 255 -34.79 -7.40 13.59
N ALA A 256 -33.66 -6.78 13.21
CA ALA A 256 -32.56 -6.41 14.09
C ALA A 256 -31.73 -5.34 13.34
N GLU A 257 -32.03 -4.07 13.53
CA GLU A 257 -31.49 -3.18 14.57
C GLU A 257 -30.15 -2.54 14.19
N ASN A 258 -30.22 -1.21 14.05
CA ASN A 258 -29.12 -0.30 13.81
C ASN A 258 -28.05 -0.44 14.90
N LEU A 259 -26.90 -1.04 14.58
CA LEU A 259 -25.69 -0.86 15.37
C LEU A 259 -25.08 0.51 15.05
N SER A 260 -25.55 1.51 15.78
CA SER A 260 -24.84 2.77 15.94
C SER A 260 -23.67 2.54 16.91
N PRO A 261 -22.45 3.04 16.62
CA PRO A 261 -21.36 2.95 17.59
C PRO A 261 -21.73 3.78 18.82
N ILE A 262 -21.88 3.09 19.95
CA ILE A 262 -22.08 3.70 21.26
C ILE A 262 -20.83 4.54 21.57
N VAL A 263 -20.96 5.85 21.47
CA VAL A 263 -20.02 6.80 22.05
C VAL A 263 -20.31 6.84 23.54
N LEU A 264 -19.56 6.10 24.35
CA LEU A 264 -19.60 6.26 25.80
C LEU A 264 -18.85 7.55 26.18
N PRO A 265 -19.47 8.50 26.90
CA PRO A 265 -18.74 9.58 27.52
C PRO A 265 -18.02 9.02 28.74
N ILE A 266 -16.73 8.70 28.62
CA ILE A 266 -15.91 8.40 29.79
C ILE A 266 -15.39 9.73 30.33
N ASN A 267 -15.99 10.18 31.43
CA ASN A 267 -15.34 11.10 32.35
C ASN A 267 -14.08 10.40 32.87
N VAL A 268 -12.95 11.08 32.72
CA VAL A 268 -11.66 10.62 33.25
C VAL A 268 -11.71 10.77 34.77
N GLU A 269 -12.00 9.69 35.47
CA GLU A 269 -11.69 9.55 36.90
C GLU A 269 -10.55 8.54 37.06
N ASP A 270 -9.57 8.92 37.89
CA ASP A 270 -8.27 8.32 38.13
C ASP A 270 -8.28 6.77 38.25
N VAL A 271 -7.61 6.08 37.32
CA VAL A 271 -7.28 4.65 37.47
C VAL A 271 -5.81 4.51 37.82
N SER A 272 -5.52 4.28 39.11
CA SER A 272 -4.17 4.01 39.60
C SER A 272 -3.68 2.63 39.17
N CYS A 273 -2.55 2.55 38.47
CA CYS A 273 -1.89 1.29 38.10
C CYS A 273 -1.18 0.68 39.32
N GLN A 274 -1.87 -0.16 40.08
CA GLN A 274 -1.30 -0.76 41.31
C GLN A 274 -0.61 -2.12 41.08
N ASN A 275 -0.77 -2.77 39.91
CA ASN A 275 -0.35 -4.17 39.71
C ASN A 275 0.59 -4.45 38.52
N CYS A 276 1.22 -3.43 37.94
CA CYS A 276 2.25 -3.66 36.93
C CYS A 276 3.57 -4.13 37.58
N LYS A 277 4.24 -5.12 36.98
CA LYS A 277 5.56 -5.64 37.42
C LYS A 277 6.62 -4.54 37.60
N ARG A 278 6.45 -3.39 36.93
CA ARG A 278 7.31 -2.20 37.07
C ARG A 278 7.08 -1.44 38.38
N CYS A 279 5.84 -1.36 38.87
CA CYS A 279 5.48 -0.71 40.15
C CYS A 279 5.95 -1.54 41.36
N GLN A 280 6.01 -2.87 41.20
CA GLN A 280 6.48 -3.79 42.24
C GLN A 280 8.00 -3.74 42.44
N ALA A 281 8.76 -3.27 41.44
CA ALA A 281 10.21 -3.18 41.50
C ALA A 281 10.74 -1.89 42.17
N THR A 282 9.93 -0.84 42.22
CA THR A 282 10.37 0.50 42.68
C THR A 282 9.78 0.95 44.01
N GLY A 283 8.84 0.19 44.60
CA GLY A 283 8.31 0.47 45.95
C GLY A 283 7.54 1.79 46.11
N GLU A 284 7.23 2.50 45.02
CA GLU A 284 6.61 3.83 45.06
C GLU A 284 5.27 3.85 44.31
N SER A 285 4.24 4.34 45.00
CA SER A 285 2.90 4.59 44.43
C SER A 285 2.94 5.87 43.60
N TYR A 286 3.12 5.73 42.28
CA TYR A 286 3.04 6.87 41.37
C TYR A 286 1.58 7.20 41.04
N LYS A 287 1.07 8.27 41.66
CA LYS A 287 -0.05 9.04 41.09
C LYS A 287 0.47 9.70 39.81
N THR A 288 -0.23 9.50 38.69
CA THR A 288 0.13 9.98 37.35
C THR A 288 1.28 9.20 36.70
N CYS A 289 0.96 8.24 35.84
CA CYS A 289 1.91 7.78 34.82
C CYS A 289 1.97 8.87 33.74
N SER A 290 2.60 9.99 34.08
CA SER A 290 2.77 11.10 33.15
C SER A 290 3.74 10.68 32.06
N ALA A 291 3.35 10.99 30.84
CA ALA A 291 4.14 10.85 29.62
C ALA A 291 5.35 11.82 29.58
N LEU A 292 6.05 12.05 30.69
CA LEU A 292 7.12 13.06 30.81
C LEU A 292 8.52 12.50 31.09
N LEU A 293 8.72 11.18 31.16
CA LEU A 293 10.06 10.59 31.40
C LEU A 293 10.68 9.85 30.19
N LEU A 294 10.14 10.04 28.99
CA LEU A 294 10.83 9.69 27.74
C LEU A 294 11.37 10.92 26.98
N ASP A 295 11.18 12.12 27.52
CA ASP A 295 11.59 13.38 26.87
C ASP A 295 12.98 13.90 27.30
N GLN A 296 13.73 13.18 28.14
CA GLN A 296 15.00 13.67 28.70
C GLN A 296 16.27 12.94 28.22
N TYR A 297 16.19 12.08 27.21
CA TYR A 297 17.38 11.50 26.56
C TYR A 297 17.31 11.61 25.04
N SER A 298 17.24 12.84 24.54
CA SER A 298 17.74 13.21 23.19
C SER A 298 17.90 14.73 23.03
N GLU A 299 18.33 15.44 24.06
CA GLU A 299 18.86 16.79 23.88
C GLU A 299 20.27 16.67 23.28
N GLY A 300 20.37 16.68 21.95
CA GLY A 300 21.68 16.68 21.29
C GLY A 300 21.74 16.16 19.86
N ARG A 301 20.80 16.58 19.00
CA ARG A 301 21.00 16.81 17.55
C ARG A 301 19.64 17.14 16.92
N GLU A 302 19.33 18.43 16.84
CA GLU A 302 18.27 18.92 15.97
C GLU A 302 18.61 18.54 14.52
N SER A 303 17.92 17.53 14.00
CA SER A 303 17.79 17.34 12.56
C SER A 303 16.49 18.03 12.14
N HIS A 304 16.62 19.27 11.67
CA HIS A 304 15.61 19.96 10.88
C HIS A 304 15.35 19.20 9.56
N ALA A 305 14.71 18.03 9.62
CA ALA A 305 14.48 17.20 8.43
C ALA A 305 13.22 16.31 8.51
N TYR A 306 12.17 16.74 9.21
CA TYR A 306 10.82 16.32 8.82
C TYR A 306 10.35 17.31 7.75
N ASP A 307 10.83 17.14 6.51
CA ASP A 307 10.11 17.68 5.36
C ASP A 307 8.66 17.21 5.53
N MET A 308 7.73 18.15 5.70
CA MET A 308 6.31 17.85 5.86
C MET A 308 5.80 17.29 4.54
N VAL A 309 6.05 16.01 4.29
CA VAL A 309 5.43 15.27 3.19
C VAL A 309 3.93 15.33 3.44
N GLN A 310 3.25 16.11 2.62
CA GLN A 310 1.82 16.26 2.70
C GLN A 310 1.12 14.97 2.24
N ASN A 311 -0.21 14.98 2.26
CA ASN A 311 -0.98 13.78 2.01
C ASN A 311 -0.85 13.32 0.56
N PHE A 312 -1.26 12.07 0.32
CA PHE A 312 -1.42 11.60 -1.05
C PHE A 312 -2.52 12.41 -1.75
N PRO A 313 -2.34 12.89 -2.99
CA PRO A 313 -3.31 13.76 -3.66
C PRO A 313 -4.66 13.06 -3.83
N SER A 314 -5.73 13.83 -3.76
CA SER A 314 -7.10 13.39 -3.97
C SER A 314 -7.43 13.31 -5.47
N PRO A 315 -8.48 12.57 -5.86
CA PRO A 315 -8.96 12.60 -7.24
C PRO A 315 -9.28 14.02 -7.73
N ARG A 316 -9.87 14.86 -6.86
CA ARG A 316 -10.22 16.26 -7.22
C ARG A 316 -8.99 17.12 -7.44
N GLU A 317 -7.95 16.93 -6.63
CA GLU A 317 -6.68 17.66 -6.77
C GLU A 317 -5.97 17.31 -8.09
N LEU A 318 -6.07 16.06 -8.55
CA LEU A 318 -5.42 15.63 -9.80
C LEU A 318 -6.25 15.86 -11.05
N ALA A 319 -7.58 15.76 -11.00
CA ALA A 319 -8.44 15.71 -12.19
C ALA A 319 -8.34 16.96 -13.10
N ASN A 320 -7.99 18.11 -12.52
CA ASN A 320 -7.91 19.40 -13.21
C ASN A 320 -6.50 19.74 -13.73
N LEU A 321 -5.51 18.85 -13.54
CA LEU A 321 -4.14 19.09 -13.97
C LEU A 321 -3.93 18.74 -15.44
N ASP A 322 -2.95 19.40 -16.07
CA ASP A 322 -2.47 19.00 -17.38
C ASP A 322 -1.65 17.69 -17.32
N GLU A 323 -1.82 16.82 -18.32
CA GLU A 323 -1.14 15.52 -18.40
C GLU A 323 0.38 15.69 -18.48
N SER A 324 0.85 16.65 -19.29
CA SER A 324 2.28 16.88 -19.50
C SER A 324 2.94 17.45 -18.25
N PHE A 325 2.26 18.38 -17.58
CA PHE A 325 2.68 18.89 -16.28
C PHE A 325 2.81 17.77 -15.24
N LEU A 326 1.76 16.95 -15.05
CA LEU A 326 1.76 15.84 -14.09
C LEU A 326 2.87 14.82 -14.40
N ARG A 327 3.08 14.54 -15.70
CA ARG A 327 4.13 13.64 -16.18
C ARG A 327 5.53 14.12 -15.83
N GLU A 328 5.79 15.41 -16.05
CA GLU A 328 7.10 16.03 -15.86
C GLU A 328 7.37 16.27 -14.37
N ARG A 329 6.43 16.87 -13.64
CA ARG A 329 6.57 17.19 -12.22
C ARG A 329 6.78 15.96 -11.34
N CYS A 330 6.08 14.85 -11.63
CA CYS A 330 6.16 13.63 -10.82
C CYS A 330 6.93 12.49 -11.49
N ASN A 331 7.58 12.72 -12.64
CA ASN A 331 8.35 11.73 -13.40
C ASN A 331 7.60 10.40 -13.70
N LEU A 332 6.28 10.51 -13.93
CA LEU A 332 5.38 9.36 -14.04
C LEU A 332 5.49 8.63 -15.39
N GLY A 333 6.06 9.30 -16.40
CA GLY A 333 6.08 8.80 -17.77
C GLY A 333 4.66 8.53 -18.29
N TYR A 334 4.44 7.37 -18.93
CA TYR A 334 3.12 7.00 -19.46
C TYR A 334 2.03 6.84 -18.38
N ARG A 335 2.41 6.75 -17.09
CA ARG A 335 1.46 6.56 -15.99
C ARG A 335 0.66 7.83 -15.69
N ALA A 336 1.19 9.02 -16.03
CA ALA A 336 0.52 10.29 -15.80
C ALA A 336 -0.89 10.31 -16.42
N LYS A 337 -0.99 9.92 -17.70
CA LYS A 337 -2.26 9.80 -18.42
C LYS A 337 -3.27 8.88 -17.72
N ARG A 338 -2.81 7.73 -17.23
CA ARG A 338 -3.66 6.73 -16.57
C ARG A 338 -4.19 7.25 -15.24
N ILE A 339 -3.31 7.87 -14.45
CA ILE A 339 -3.66 8.47 -13.16
C ILE A 339 -4.63 9.63 -13.35
N LEU A 340 -4.39 10.50 -14.34
CA LEU A 340 -5.27 11.62 -14.66
C LEU A 340 -6.67 11.15 -15.09
N LYS A 341 -6.73 10.17 -16.00
CA LYS A 341 -8.02 9.57 -16.43
C LYS A 341 -8.77 8.88 -15.29
N LEU A 342 -8.06 8.19 -14.40
CA LEU A 342 -8.66 7.59 -13.21
C LEU A 342 -9.27 8.67 -12.31
N ALA A 343 -8.51 9.73 -12.02
CA ALA A 343 -8.98 10.86 -11.22
C ALA A 343 -10.22 11.53 -11.84
N GLN A 344 -10.18 11.82 -13.14
CA GLN A 344 -11.31 12.37 -13.90
C GLN A 344 -12.53 11.44 -13.87
N GLY A 345 -12.35 10.15 -14.10
CA GLY A 345 -13.44 9.17 -14.04
C GLY A 345 -14.11 9.08 -12.67
N ILE A 346 -13.36 9.29 -11.59
CA ILE A 346 -13.92 9.35 -10.24
C ILE A 346 -14.67 10.67 -10.01
N VAL A 347 -14.10 11.80 -10.41
CA VAL A 347 -14.72 13.13 -10.22
C VAL A 347 -16.00 13.27 -11.05
N GLU A 348 -16.02 12.73 -12.26
CA GLU A 348 -17.19 12.70 -13.15
C GLU A 348 -18.24 11.64 -12.73
N GLY A 349 -17.96 10.81 -11.73
CA GLY A 349 -18.87 9.78 -11.24
C GLY A 349 -18.94 8.50 -12.10
N ARG A 350 -18.11 8.39 -13.15
CA ARG A 350 -17.99 7.16 -13.97
C ARG A 350 -17.41 5.99 -13.18
N ILE A 351 -16.55 6.27 -12.19
CA ILE A 351 -15.93 5.28 -11.30
C ILE A 351 -16.35 5.60 -9.87
N GLN A 352 -17.21 4.76 -9.29
CA GLN A 352 -17.77 4.98 -7.96
C GLN A 352 -17.02 4.15 -6.92
N LEU A 353 -15.98 4.74 -6.30
CA LEU A 353 -15.09 4.03 -5.36
C LEU A 353 -15.85 3.41 -4.17
N ALA A 354 -16.84 4.12 -3.62
CA ALA A 354 -17.63 3.61 -2.50
C ALA A 354 -18.39 2.32 -2.86
N GLN A 355 -18.95 2.25 -4.07
CA GLN A 355 -19.64 1.05 -4.55
C GLN A 355 -18.67 -0.12 -4.78
N LEU A 356 -17.46 0.17 -5.26
CA LEU A 356 -16.42 -0.85 -5.41
C LEU A 356 -16.01 -1.43 -4.05
N GLU A 357 -15.81 -0.59 -3.03
CA GLU A 357 -15.47 -1.08 -1.68
C GLU A 357 -16.64 -1.80 -1.01
N GLU A 358 -17.87 -1.32 -1.16
CA GLU A 358 -19.06 -1.96 -0.60
C GLU A 358 -19.31 -3.36 -1.21
N ALA A 359 -19.06 -3.51 -2.51
CA ALA A 359 -19.16 -4.81 -3.19
C ALA A 359 -18.14 -5.86 -2.69
N CYS A 360 -17.14 -5.46 -1.90
CA CYS A 360 -16.19 -6.38 -1.24
C CYS A 360 -16.67 -6.90 0.11
N ASN A 361 -17.70 -6.32 0.71
CA ASN A 361 -18.21 -6.75 2.01
C ASN A 361 -18.86 -8.13 1.86
N GLY A 362 -18.12 -9.20 2.23
CA GLY A 362 -18.52 -10.59 1.98
C GLY A 362 -17.81 -11.21 0.78
N ALA A 363 -16.47 -11.08 0.74
CA ALA A 363 -15.62 -11.59 -0.32
C ALA A 363 -15.99 -13.02 -0.74
N SER A 364 -16.43 -13.14 -1.99
CA SER A 364 -16.79 -14.39 -2.66
C SER A 364 -16.23 -14.39 -4.09
N LEU A 365 -16.14 -15.55 -4.72
CA LEU A 365 -15.66 -15.64 -6.11
C LEU A 365 -16.54 -14.82 -7.07
N SER A 366 -17.86 -14.78 -6.88
CA SER A 366 -18.75 -13.97 -7.72
C SER A 366 -18.52 -12.47 -7.55
N SER A 367 -18.27 -12.00 -6.32
CA SER A 367 -17.90 -10.59 -6.07
C SER A 367 -16.54 -10.25 -6.70
N TYR A 368 -15.59 -11.19 -6.71
CA TYR A 368 -14.30 -11.01 -7.35
C TYR A 368 -14.42 -10.84 -8.86
N ASP A 369 -15.15 -11.74 -9.55
CA ASP A 369 -15.27 -11.68 -11.00
C ASP A 369 -15.92 -10.36 -11.45
N LYS A 370 -17.00 -9.96 -10.79
CA LYS A 370 -17.68 -8.69 -11.04
C LYS A 370 -16.73 -7.50 -10.85
N LEU A 371 -15.97 -7.46 -9.76
CA LEU A 371 -15.02 -6.38 -9.50
C LEU A 371 -13.86 -6.39 -10.48
N SER A 372 -13.32 -7.58 -10.82
CA SER A 372 -12.26 -7.73 -11.80
C SER A 372 -12.71 -7.21 -13.18
N ASP A 373 -13.94 -7.49 -13.59
CA ASP A 373 -14.51 -6.97 -14.83
C ASP A 373 -14.69 -5.44 -14.79
N GLN A 374 -15.21 -4.89 -13.69
CA GLN A 374 -15.32 -3.43 -13.52
C GLN A 374 -13.94 -2.75 -13.57
N LEU A 375 -12.94 -3.33 -12.90
CA LEU A 375 -11.58 -2.81 -12.88
C LEU A 375 -10.90 -2.92 -14.26
N LYS A 376 -11.25 -3.92 -15.07
CA LYS A 376 -10.67 -4.12 -16.41
C LYS A 376 -11.03 -3.00 -17.38
N GLU A 377 -12.18 -2.35 -17.19
CA GLU A 377 -12.62 -1.21 -18.01
C GLU A 377 -11.83 0.08 -17.71
N ILE A 378 -11.02 0.11 -16.65
CA ILE A 378 -10.20 1.27 -16.29
C ILE A 378 -8.89 1.28 -17.10
N ASP A 379 -8.59 2.39 -17.77
CA ASP A 379 -7.36 2.53 -18.57
C ASP A 379 -6.10 2.30 -17.71
N GLY A 380 -5.30 1.31 -18.10
CA GLY A 380 -4.08 0.92 -17.39
C GLY A 380 -4.24 -0.25 -16.40
N PHE A 381 -5.45 -0.80 -16.25
CA PHE A 381 -5.72 -1.91 -15.34
C PHE A 381 -5.62 -3.26 -16.06
N GLY A 382 -4.39 -3.65 -16.36
CA GLY A 382 -4.07 -5.01 -16.84
C GLY A 382 -4.15 -6.04 -15.71
N PRO A 383 -3.98 -7.34 -16.01
CA PRO A 383 -4.10 -8.43 -15.03
C PRO A 383 -3.30 -8.21 -13.74
N PHE A 384 -2.04 -7.78 -13.87
CA PHE A 384 -1.18 -7.47 -12.73
C PHE A 384 -1.72 -6.33 -11.85
N THR A 385 -2.15 -5.22 -12.45
CA THR A 385 -2.71 -4.07 -11.71
C THR A 385 -3.97 -4.48 -10.97
N ARG A 386 -4.88 -5.19 -11.65
CA ARG A 386 -6.16 -5.63 -11.05
C ARG A 386 -5.93 -6.56 -9.88
N ALA A 387 -5.05 -7.55 -10.02
CA ALA A 387 -4.74 -8.49 -8.95
C ALA A 387 -4.18 -7.77 -7.70
N ASN A 388 -3.30 -6.77 -7.87
CA ASN A 388 -2.81 -5.97 -6.74
C ASN A 388 -3.90 -5.11 -6.08
N VAL A 389 -4.79 -4.50 -6.88
CA VAL A 389 -5.93 -3.73 -6.35
C VAL A 389 -6.89 -4.63 -5.59
N LEU A 390 -7.24 -5.80 -6.14
CA LEU A 390 -8.15 -6.76 -5.52
C LEU A 390 -7.53 -7.38 -4.24
N MET A 391 -6.21 -7.60 -4.23
CA MET A 391 -5.48 -7.91 -2.99
C MET A 391 -5.65 -6.81 -1.95
N CYS A 392 -5.49 -5.54 -2.34
CA CYS A 392 -5.76 -4.40 -1.46
C CYS A 392 -7.24 -4.34 -1.02
N MET A 393 -8.16 -5.03 -1.71
CA MET A 393 -9.58 -5.15 -1.33
C MET A 393 -9.88 -6.42 -0.51
N GLY A 394 -8.90 -7.30 -0.28
CA GLY A 394 -9.06 -8.50 0.55
C GLY A 394 -9.21 -9.81 -0.23
N PHE A 395 -9.03 -9.79 -1.56
CA PHE A 395 -9.04 -11.00 -2.37
C PHE A 395 -7.62 -11.56 -2.52
N TYR A 396 -7.39 -12.73 -1.92
CA TYR A 396 -6.05 -13.32 -1.84
C TYR A 396 -5.86 -14.57 -2.72
N HIS A 397 -6.84 -14.94 -3.54
CA HIS A 397 -6.77 -16.17 -4.30
C HIS A 397 -5.94 -16.07 -5.58
N ILE A 398 -5.63 -14.85 -6.03
CA ILE A 398 -4.76 -14.60 -7.19
C ILE A 398 -3.44 -13.97 -6.73
N ILE A 399 -2.32 -14.56 -7.17
CA ILE A 399 -0.98 -13.99 -7.00
C ILE A 399 -0.73 -13.01 -8.16
N PRO A 400 -0.44 -11.71 -7.90
CA PRO A 400 -0.05 -10.77 -8.95
C PRO A 400 1.34 -11.12 -9.50
N THR A 401 1.39 -12.00 -10.50
CA THR A 401 2.67 -12.53 -11.00
C THR A 401 3.47 -11.52 -11.82
N ASP A 402 4.78 -11.51 -11.60
CA ASP A 402 5.72 -10.60 -12.26
C ASP A 402 7.13 -11.20 -12.37
N SER A 403 8.11 -10.38 -12.75
CA SER A 403 9.51 -10.81 -12.80
C SER A 403 10.07 -11.23 -11.45
N GLU A 404 9.59 -10.64 -10.36
CA GLU A 404 10.01 -10.99 -9.00
C GLU A 404 9.45 -12.34 -8.57
N THR A 405 8.21 -12.62 -8.92
CA THR A 405 7.57 -13.93 -8.75
C THR A 405 8.38 -15.02 -9.45
N ILE A 406 8.75 -14.81 -10.73
CA ILE A 406 9.61 -15.75 -11.48
C ILE A 406 10.95 -15.96 -10.78
N ARG A 407 11.58 -14.88 -10.30
CA ARG A 407 12.86 -14.96 -9.58
C ARG A 407 12.71 -15.81 -8.32
N HIS A 408 11.66 -15.56 -7.55
CA HIS A 408 11.38 -16.23 -6.29
C HIS A 408 11.14 -17.73 -6.49
N LEU A 409 10.25 -18.10 -7.41
CA LEU A 409 9.99 -19.52 -7.75
C LEU A 409 11.26 -20.24 -8.21
N ARG A 410 12.13 -19.57 -8.97
CA ARG A 410 13.42 -20.13 -9.37
C ARG A 410 14.37 -20.32 -8.20
N ARG A 411 14.37 -19.40 -7.23
CA ARG A 411 15.36 -19.38 -6.15
C ARG A 411 15.00 -20.27 -4.98
N VAL A 412 13.71 -20.30 -4.61
CA VAL A 412 13.20 -21.06 -3.46
C VAL A 412 12.70 -22.43 -3.88
N HIS A 413 11.94 -22.51 -4.97
CA HIS A 413 11.31 -23.76 -5.43
C HIS A 413 12.07 -24.48 -6.55
N ALA A 414 13.24 -23.98 -6.95
CA ALA A 414 14.02 -24.47 -8.09
C ALA A 414 13.23 -24.60 -9.41
N ARG A 415 12.12 -23.85 -9.55
CA ARG A 415 11.24 -23.89 -10.73
C ARG A 415 11.69 -22.89 -11.79
N LYS A 416 11.97 -23.37 -13.00
CA LYS A 416 12.36 -22.53 -14.15
C LYS A 416 11.13 -21.95 -14.85
N SER A 417 10.44 -21.04 -14.18
CA SER A 417 9.24 -20.38 -14.71
C SER A 417 9.57 -19.30 -15.76
N THR A 418 8.60 -19.03 -16.62
CA THR A 418 8.63 -17.92 -17.60
C THR A 418 7.37 -17.06 -17.42
N LEU A 419 7.30 -15.91 -18.08
CA LEU A 419 6.09 -15.07 -18.10
C LEU A 419 4.83 -15.82 -18.57
N LYS A 420 4.97 -16.91 -19.34
CA LYS A 420 3.85 -17.72 -19.83
C LYS A 420 3.45 -18.87 -18.90
N THR A 421 4.32 -19.24 -17.95
CA THR A 421 4.10 -20.41 -17.08
C THR A 421 3.99 -20.05 -15.61
N VAL A 422 4.43 -18.85 -15.21
CA VAL A 422 4.51 -18.42 -13.81
C VAL A 422 3.19 -18.55 -13.07
N GLU A 423 2.05 -18.23 -13.69
CA GLU A 423 0.73 -18.36 -13.07
C GLU A 423 0.41 -19.83 -12.74
N ARG A 424 0.63 -20.74 -13.70
CA ARG A 424 0.41 -22.18 -13.49
C ARG A 424 1.37 -22.76 -12.45
N ASP A 425 2.64 -22.34 -12.49
CA ASP A 425 3.66 -22.81 -11.58
C ASP A 425 3.38 -22.32 -10.15
N ALA A 426 2.92 -21.07 -10.00
CA ALA A 426 2.50 -20.50 -8.72
C ALA A 426 1.25 -21.23 -8.18
N GLU A 427 0.26 -21.52 -9.03
CA GLU A 427 -0.93 -22.29 -8.62
C GLU A 427 -0.56 -23.71 -8.17
N HIS A 428 0.39 -24.36 -8.86
CA HIS A 428 0.84 -25.69 -8.46
C HIS A 428 1.50 -25.71 -7.08
N ILE A 429 2.17 -24.64 -6.66
CA ILE A 429 2.88 -24.54 -5.38
C ILE A 429 1.93 -24.05 -4.28
N TYR A 430 1.20 -22.97 -4.55
CA TYR A 430 0.42 -22.25 -3.55
C TYR A 430 -1.07 -22.58 -3.58
N GLY A 431 -1.58 -23.32 -4.56
CA GLY A 431 -3.00 -23.69 -4.67
C GLY A 431 -3.53 -24.48 -3.48
N LYS A 432 -2.64 -25.20 -2.76
CA LYS A 432 -2.97 -25.84 -1.46
C LYS A 432 -3.45 -24.86 -0.38
N TYR A 433 -3.17 -23.57 -0.56
CA TYR A 433 -3.59 -22.51 0.35
C TYR A 433 -4.86 -21.78 -0.09
N ALA A 434 -5.67 -22.33 -1.00
CA ALA A 434 -6.88 -21.65 -1.46
C ALA A 434 -7.87 -21.37 -0.30
N PRO A 435 -8.44 -20.14 -0.20
CA PRO A 435 -8.37 -19.00 -1.12
C PRO A 435 -7.28 -17.94 -0.79
N PHE A 436 -6.26 -18.31 -0.01
CA PHE A 436 -5.18 -17.45 0.50
C PHE A 436 -3.84 -17.65 -0.20
N GLN A 437 -3.82 -18.07 -1.47
CA GLN A 437 -2.60 -18.32 -2.24
C GLN A 437 -1.62 -17.14 -2.19
N PHE A 438 -2.12 -15.92 -2.32
CA PHE A 438 -1.32 -14.69 -2.21
C PHE A 438 -0.68 -14.54 -0.83
N LEU A 439 -1.41 -14.78 0.27
CA LEU A 439 -0.86 -14.61 1.62
C LEU A 439 0.26 -15.60 1.89
N ALA A 440 0.13 -16.86 1.43
CA ALA A 440 1.17 -17.87 1.55
C ALA A 440 2.42 -17.50 0.74
N TYR A 441 2.23 -17.16 -0.55
CA TYR A 441 3.31 -16.68 -1.41
C TYR A 441 4.01 -15.46 -0.82
N TRP A 442 3.22 -14.49 -0.36
CA TRP A 442 3.75 -13.24 0.17
C TRP A 442 4.50 -13.47 1.48
N SER A 443 4.00 -14.33 2.37
CA SER A 443 4.70 -14.71 3.60
C SER A 443 6.08 -15.30 3.31
N GLU A 444 6.18 -16.21 2.32
CA GLU A 444 7.46 -16.82 1.93
C GLU A 444 8.41 -15.80 1.31
N LEU A 445 7.90 -14.96 0.40
CA LEU A 445 8.68 -13.90 -0.23
C LEU A 445 9.18 -12.87 0.80
N TRP A 446 8.31 -12.43 1.71
CA TRP A 446 8.62 -11.44 2.74
C TRP A 446 9.69 -11.96 3.70
N ASN A 447 9.56 -13.21 4.17
CA ASN A 447 10.57 -13.88 4.97
C ASN A 447 11.91 -14.00 4.22
N PHE A 448 11.88 -14.32 2.93
CA PHE A 448 13.08 -14.37 2.10
C PHE A 448 13.81 -13.01 2.04
N TYR A 449 13.06 -11.91 1.94
CA TYR A 449 13.63 -10.56 2.01
C TYR A 449 14.23 -10.26 3.39
N GLU A 450 13.52 -10.57 4.47
CA GLU A 450 14.00 -10.31 5.83
C GLU A 450 15.25 -11.10 6.21
N LYS A 451 15.33 -12.37 5.79
CA LYS A 451 16.55 -13.18 5.93
C LYS A 451 17.76 -12.54 5.23
N ARG A 452 17.55 -11.73 4.20
CA ARG A 452 18.61 -11.12 3.39
C ARG A 452 18.99 -9.72 3.84
N PHE A 453 18.00 -8.92 4.24
CA PHE A 453 18.17 -7.49 4.54
C PHE A 453 17.98 -7.15 6.02
N GLY A 454 17.67 -8.13 6.87
CA GLY A 454 17.22 -7.90 8.24
C GLY A 454 15.71 -7.63 8.31
N LYS A 455 15.17 -7.52 9.52
CA LYS A 455 13.75 -7.23 9.74
C LYS A 455 13.39 -5.91 9.08
N LEU A 456 12.37 -5.93 8.21
CA LEU A 456 11.99 -4.74 7.46
C LEU A 456 11.35 -3.68 8.35
N SER A 457 10.82 -4.07 9.52
CA SER A 457 10.33 -3.16 10.55
C SER A 457 11.42 -2.40 11.30
N GLU A 458 12.68 -2.87 11.25
CA GLU A 458 13.83 -2.24 11.91
C GLU A 458 14.67 -1.42 10.91
N MET A 459 14.33 -1.47 9.62
CA MET A 459 15.08 -0.82 8.55
C MET A 459 14.83 0.70 8.51
N PRO A 460 15.88 1.54 8.42
CA PRO A 460 15.71 2.98 8.24
C PRO A 460 15.14 3.32 6.86
N CYS A 461 14.37 4.41 6.78
CA CYS A 461 13.68 4.80 5.54
C CYS A 461 14.63 5.10 4.36
N SER A 462 15.88 5.51 4.63
CA SER A 462 16.93 5.70 3.62
C SER A 462 17.21 4.44 2.81
N ASP A 463 16.99 3.27 3.42
CA ASP A 463 17.44 1.98 2.92
C ASP A 463 16.31 1.25 2.18
N TYR A 464 15.08 1.79 2.16
CA TYR A 464 13.96 1.16 1.46
C TYR A 464 14.21 0.95 -0.03
N THR A 465 15.01 1.82 -0.67
CA THR A 465 15.39 1.66 -2.08
C THR A 465 16.29 0.44 -2.32
N LEU A 466 16.91 -0.09 -1.27
CA LEU A 466 17.83 -1.22 -1.35
C LEU A 466 17.11 -2.56 -1.47
N ILE A 467 15.83 -2.63 -1.10
CA ILE A 467 15.01 -3.85 -1.05
C ILE A 467 14.62 -4.26 -2.47
N THR A 468 15.58 -4.81 -3.20
CA THR A 468 15.41 -5.22 -4.60
C THR A 468 16.22 -6.48 -4.87
N ALA A 469 15.75 -7.26 -5.85
CA ALA A 469 16.48 -8.42 -6.37
C ALA A 469 17.92 -8.10 -6.80
N SER A 470 18.18 -6.90 -7.35
CA SER A 470 19.52 -6.47 -7.77
C SER A 470 20.52 -6.41 -6.63
N ASN A 471 20.07 -6.02 -5.43
CA ASN A 471 20.90 -5.87 -4.24
C ASN A 471 21.00 -7.17 -3.42
N MET A 472 20.29 -8.23 -3.82
CA MET A 472 20.39 -9.54 -3.18
C MET A 472 21.69 -10.29 -3.53
N LYS A 473 22.45 -9.86 -4.55
CA LYS A 473 23.66 -10.56 -5.00
C LYS A 473 24.68 -10.64 -3.86
N ILE A 474 24.99 -11.86 -3.43
CA ILE A 474 26.08 -12.11 -2.47
C ILE A 474 27.41 -11.89 -3.19
N SER A 475 28.30 -11.12 -2.55
CA SER A 475 29.73 -11.09 -2.81
C SER A 475 30.28 -12.51 -2.87
N THR A 476 30.65 -13.00 -4.05
CA THR A 476 31.58 -14.13 -4.19
C THR A 476 32.97 -13.68 -3.74
N ARG A 477 33.19 -13.60 -2.42
CA ARG A 477 34.53 -13.52 -1.82
C ARG A 477 34.60 -14.44 -0.60
N GLY A 478 34.81 -15.70 -0.90
CA GLY A 478 35.61 -16.61 -0.06
C GLY A 478 36.66 -17.21 -0.98
N THR A 479 37.78 -16.52 -1.19
CA THR A 479 38.95 -17.13 -1.84
C THR A 479 39.45 -18.25 -0.95
N ASP A 480 39.18 -19.47 -1.37
CA ASP A 480 39.78 -20.69 -0.85
C ASP A 480 41.29 -20.63 -1.20
N LYS A 481 42.09 -20.00 -0.32
CA LYS A 481 43.55 -20.06 -0.40
C LYS A 481 43.96 -21.45 0.06
N ARG A 482 44.02 -22.40 -0.88
CA ARG A 482 44.82 -23.62 -0.72
C ARG A 482 46.24 -23.21 -0.31
N LYS A 483 46.58 -23.46 0.96
CA LYS A 483 47.99 -23.54 1.38
C LYS A 483 48.62 -24.70 0.60
N LYS A 484 49.44 -24.37 -0.40
CA LYS A 484 50.46 -25.30 -0.87
C LYS A 484 51.46 -25.46 0.28
N ILE A 485 51.48 -26.65 0.85
CA ILE A 485 52.61 -27.17 1.62
C ILE A 485 53.74 -27.34 0.59
N CYS A 486 54.87 -26.69 0.83
CA CYS A 486 56.12 -27.01 0.15
C CYS A 486 56.79 -28.11 0.97
N ASP A 487 57.07 -29.24 0.31
CA ASP A 487 58.23 -30.09 0.61
C ASP A 487 59.36 -29.69 -0.34
#